data_AF-A0A956U580-F1
#
_entry.id   AF-A0A956U580-F1
#
_cell.length_a   1.000
_cell.length_b   1.000
_cell.length_c   1.000
_cell.angle_alpha   90.00
_cell.angle_beta   90.00
_cell.angle_gamma   90.00
#
_symmetry.space_group_name_H-M   'P 1'
#
loop_
_entity.id
_entity.type
_entity.pdbx_description
1 polymer ?
#
loop_
_entity_poly.entity_id
_entity_poly.type
_entity_poly.pdbx_seq_one_letter_code
_entity_poly.pdbx_strand_id
1 'polypeptide(L)'
;MATFHSDPMLKARLMEIADGLAASITDKSGEREKLNWSSRQWCPAPYVCQKGPACDHHYYADEIGVSVSLAYAERAIFLNLSTAQAKGWWKRFFKAIPVGAELDEASVISRLSVEILNKLLVYTQDAEQYGAVKTIIDLFEMRCVDQELWDKAAARATAAHHKSPYDNRRMEAEEARRHAGCMACYAASYFARSVKDPRYISEAISWSGWPMRYFTYAQHMASCSDPRKKVPVDDRGMVNVGTALFASGQWMRISEKGDELGEVERHSHYFWVSQKLIEALDEANPNWSFFRGGVTRGLRRLIAS
;
A
#
# COMPACT_ATOMS: atom_id res chain seq x y z
N MET A 1 6.60 -26.75 -16.59
CA MET A 1 7.68 -25.85 -16.16
C MET A 1 7.72 -25.86 -14.65
N ALA A 2 8.89 -26.00 -14.05
CA ALA A 2 9.07 -25.85 -12.62
C ALA A 2 8.90 -24.37 -12.27
N THR A 3 7.95 -24.02 -11.40
CA THR A 3 7.79 -22.64 -10.89
C THR A 3 8.82 -22.37 -9.78
N PHE A 4 9.07 -21.10 -9.43
CA PHE A 4 9.98 -20.69 -8.34
C PHE A 4 9.73 -21.33 -6.97
N HIS A 5 8.52 -21.81 -6.67
CA HIS A 5 8.30 -22.62 -5.47
C HIS A 5 8.85 -24.04 -5.61
N SER A 6 9.13 -24.56 -6.80
CA SER A 6 9.66 -25.91 -6.97
C SER A 6 11.18 -25.99 -7.15
N ASP A 7 11.88 -24.86 -7.29
CA ASP A 7 13.32 -24.83 -7.60
C ASP A 7 14.13 -23.83 -6.73
N PRO A 8 14.95 -24.32 -5.78
CA PRO A 8 15.86 -23.49 -4.98
C PRO A 8 16.88 -22.69 -5.80
N MET A 9 17.34 -23.22 -6.94
CA MET A 9 18.32 -22.54 -7.80
C MET A 9 17.69 -21.35 -8.51
N LEU A 10 16.45 -21.48 -8.98
CA LEU A 10 15.69 -20.38 -9.55
C LEU A 10 15.48 -19.25 -8.53
N LYS A 11 15.15 -19.60 -7.27
CA LYS A 11 15.05 -18.62 -6.18
C LYS A 11 16.37 -17.91 -5.91
N ALA A 12 17.49 -18.62 -5.88
CA ALA A 12 18.82 -18.01 -5.70
C ALA A 12 19.13 -17.02 -6.84
N ARG A 13 18.89 -17.42 -8.10
CA ARG A 13 19.09 -16.54 -9.26
C ARG A 13 18.22 -15.28 -9.20
N LEU A 14 16.95 -15.40 -8.83
CA LEU A 14 16.06 -14.23 -8.71
C LEU A 14 16.49 -13.28 -7.59
N MET A 15 17.07 -13.80 -6.51
CA MET A 15 17.66 -12.98 -5.45
C MET A 15 18.90 -12.22 -5.92
N GLU A 16 19.73 -12.81 -6.79
CA GLU A 16 20.86 -12.12 -7.43
C GLU A 16 20.40 -11.04 -8.41
N ILE A 17 19.35 -11.32 -9.21
CA ILE A 17 18.75 -10.30 -10.09
C ILE A 17 18.19 -9.14 -9.25
N ALA A 18 17.54 -9.45 -8.12
CA ALA A 18 17.04 -8.44 -7.19
C ALA A 18 18.15 -7.51 -6.67
N ASP A 19 19.35 -8.06 -6.41
CA ASP A 19 20.53 -7.27 -6.04
C ASP A 19 21.00 -6.33 -7.15
N GLY A 20 21.09 -6.84 -8.38
CA GLY A 20 21.47 -6.04 -9.54
C GLY A 20 20.48 -4.89 -9.79
N LEU A 21 19.18 -5.18 -9.72
CA LEU A 21 18.15 -4.16 -9.89
C LEU A 21 18.13 -3.15 -8.73
N ALA A 22 18.42 -3.59 -7.50
CA ALA A 22 18.51 -2.69 -6.34
C ALA A 22 19.58 -1.60 -6.52
N ALA A 23 20.70 -1.92 -7.18
CA ALA A 23 21.74 -0.95 -7.50
C ALA A 23 21.28 0.12 -8.51
N SER A 24 20.27 -0.18 -9.32
CA SER A 24 19.69 0.73 -10.33
C SER A 24 18.57 1.62 -9.78
N ILE A 25 18.17 1.44 -8.52
CA ILE A 25 17.12 2.27 -7.89
C ILE A 25 17.74 3.61 -7.46
N THR A 26 17.22 4.69 -8.04
CA THR A 26 17.58 6.07 -7.74
C THR A 26 16.38 6.87 -7.21
N ASP A 27 16.64 8.06 -6.66
CA ASP A 27 15.60 9.01 -6.23
C ASP A 27 14.92 9.75 -7.40
N LYS A 28 15.31 9.47 -8.66
CA LYS A 28 14.71 10.15 -9.81
C LYS A 28 13.30 9.64 -10.08
N SER A 29 12.36 10.59 -10.11
CA SER A 29 10.96 10.32 -10.42
C SER A 29 10.81 9.57 -11.75
N GLY A 30 9.96 8.54 -11.77
CA GLY A 30 9.66 7.75 -12.96
C GLY A 30 10.72 6.73 -13.39
N GLU A 31 11.92 6.69 -12.80
CA GLU A 31 12.91 5.65 -13.15
C GLU A 31 12.50 4.26 -12.63
N ARG A 32 11.88 4.19 -11.44
CA ARG A 32 11.40 2.94 -10.86
C ARG A 32 10.31 2.26 -11.71
N GLU A 33 9.48 3.04 -12.40
CA GLU A 33 8.45 2.53 -13.30
C GLU A 33 9.04 1.82 -14.53
N LYS A 34 10.28 2.16 -14.89
CA LYS A 34 11.00 1.59 -16.04
C LYS A 34 11.80 0.34 -15.68
N LEU A 35 11.95 0.03 -14.39
CA LEU A 35 12.62 -1.19 -13.94
C LEU A 35 11.72 -2.40 -14.22
N ASN A 36 12.24 -3.33 -15.00
CA ASN A 36 11.60 -4.58 -15.40
C ASN A 36 12.46 -5.76 -14.93
N TRP A 37 11.82 -6.88 -14.64
CA TRP A 37 12.49 -8.13 -14.25
C TRP A 37 13.00 -8.92 -15.44
N SER A 38 12.42 -8.65 -16.60
CA SER A 38 12.78 -9.26 -17.85
C SER A 38 12.87 -8.20 -18.95
N SER A 39 13.07 -8.61 -20.19
CA SER A 39 12.90 -7.74 -21.35
C SER A 39 11.44 -7.32 -21.59
N ARG A 40 10.49 -7.92 -20.86
CA ARG A 40 9.07 -7.58 -20.90
C ARG A 40 8.81 -6.28 -20.14
N GLN A 41 7.68 -5.65 -20.42
CA GLN A 41 7.30 -4.39 -19.78
C GLN A 41 6.12 -4.62 -18.82
N TRP A 42 6.08 -3.83 -17.74
CA TRP A 42 4.86 -3.69 -16.94
C TRP A 42 3.74 -3.05 -17.77
N CYS A 43 2.52 -3.59 -17.66
CA CYS A 43 1.34 -2.88 -18.13
C CYS A 43 0.95 -1.83 -17.08
N PRO A 44 0.60 -0.59 -17.47
CA PRO A 44 0.07 0.35 -16.50
C PRO A 44 -1.24 -0.20 -15.91
N ALA A 45 -1.41 -0.08 -14.60
CA ALA A 45 -2.58 -0.57 -13.87
C ALA A 45 -3.96 -0.18 -14.47
N PRO A 46 -4.18 1.04 -15.03
CA PRO A 46 -5.50 1.40 -15.55
C PRO A 46 -5.88 0.72 -16.88
N TYR A 47 -4.94 0.12 -17.62
CA TYR A 47 -5.21 -0.46 -18.93
C TYR A 47 -5.27 -2.00 -18.88
N VAL A 48 -6.14 -2.60 -19.70
CA VAL A 48 -6.17 -4.07 -19.85
C VAL A 48 -4.82 -4.49 -20.40
N CYS A 49 -4.21 -5.54 -19.85
CA CYS A 49 -2.94 -6.05 -20.35
C CYS A 49 -3.13 -6.56 -21.78
N GLN A 50 -2.90 -5.70 -22.77
CA GLN A 50 -2.95 -6.06 -24.19
C GLN A 50 -1.71 -6.85 -24.63
N LYS A 51 -0.69 -6.92 -23.76
CA LYS A 51 0.58 -7.57 -24.04
C LYS A 51 0.58 -9.09 -23.77
N GLY A 52 -0.50 -9.63 -23.18
CA GLY A 52 -0.63 -11.05 -22.87
C GLY A 52 0.62 -11.60 -22.13
N PRO A 53 1.19 -12.76 -22.54
CA PRO A 53 2.35 -13.36 -21.88
C PRO A 53 3.63 -12.50 -21.97
N ALA A 54 3.67 -11.47 -22.83
CA ALA A 54 4.80 -10.54 -22.93
C ALA A 54 4.78 -9.41 -21.87
N CYS A 55 4.05 -9.58 -20.77
CA CYS A 55 4.01 -8.66 -19.64
C CYS A 55 4.72 -9.23 -18.40
N ASP A 56 5.40 -8.36 -17.65
CA ASP A 56 6.10 -8.76 -16.40
C ASP A 56 5.14 -9.30 -15.32
N HIS A 57 3.86 -8.91 -15.32
CA HIS A 57 2.86 -9.51 -14.42
C HIS A 57 2.64 -11.00 -14.70
N HIS A 58 2.71 -11.40 -15.98
CA HIS A 58 2.63 -12.80 -16.37
C HIS A 58 3.97 -13.52 -16.15
N TYR A 59 5.11 -12.83 -16.34
CA TYR A 59 6.41 -13.36 -15.94
C TYR A 59 6.45 -13.75 -14.44
N TYR A 60 5.86 -12.93 -13.58
CA TYR A 60 5.71 -13.25 -12.15
C TYR A 60 4.92 -14.55 -11.92
N ALA A 61 3.81 -14.74 -12.63
CA ALA A 61 3.02 -15.96 -12.53
C ALA A 61 3.75 -17.18 -13.09
N ASP A 62 4.35 -17.04 -14.26
CA ASP A 62 4.95 -18.15 -15.00
C ASP A 62 6.29 -18.60 -14.39
N GLU A 63 7.13 -17.66 -13.97
CA GLU A 63 8.50 -17.93 -13.50
C GLU A 63 8.60 -17.87 -11.98
N ILE A 64 7.95 -16.90 -11.33
CA ILE A 64 7.98 -16.71 -9.87
C ILE A 64 6.87 -17.50 -9.16
N GLY A 65 5.88 -18.02 -9.91
CA GLY A 65 4.83 -18.86 -9.33
C GLY A 65 3.84 -18.11 -8.44
N VAL A 66 3.81 -16.76 -8.52
CA VAL A 66 2.86 -15.92 -7.78
C VAL A 66 1.74 -15.40 -8.69
N SER A 67 0.48 -15.36 -8.25
CA SER A 67 -0.59 -14.83 -9.10
C SER A 67 -0.31 -13.41 -9.58
N VAL A 68 -0.95 -13.12 -10.71
CA VAL A 68 -1.06 -11.79 -11.28
C VAL A 68 -1.52 -10.76 -10.24
N SER A 69 -2.47 -11.09 -9.36
CA SER A 69 -2.91 -10.20 -8.25
C SER A 69 -1.77 -9.83 -7.32
N LEU A 70 -0.99 -10.82 -6.90
CA LEU A 70 0.14 -10.61 -6.01
C LEU A 70 1.27 -9.84 -6.70
N ALA A 71 1.49 -10.06 -7.99
CA ALA A 71 2.42 -9.26 -8.80
C ALA A 71 1.98 -7.78 -8.90
N TYR A 72 0.69 -7.51 -9.12
CA TYR A 72 0.15 -6.15 -9.12
C TYR A 72 0.29 -5.48 -7.74
N ALA A 73 0.05 -6.23 -6.66
CA ALA A 73 0.17 -5.72 -5.30
C ALA A 73 1.63 -5.41 -4.93
N GLU A 74 2.55 -6.32 -5.22
CA GLU A 74 3.98 -6.15 -5.01
C GLU A 74 4.50 -4.91 -5.76
N ARG A 75 4.15 -4.79 -7.04
CA ARG A 75 4.56 -3.65 -7.87
C ARG A 75 4.03 -2.33 -7.33
N ALA A 76 2.77 -2.28 -6.90
CA ALA A 76 2.18 -1.09 -6.31
C ALA A 76 2.92 -0.66 -5.04
N ILE A 77 3.26 -1.62 -4.16
CA ILE A 77 4.05 -1.36 -2.96
C ILE A 77 5.43 -0.82 -3.36
N PHE A 78 6.14 -1.51 -4.25
CA PHE A 78 7.47 -1.12 -4.71
C PHE A 78 7.55 0.33 -5.21
N LEU A 79 6.59 0.72 -6.06
CA LEU A 79 6.55 2.06 -6.64
C LEU A 79 6.27 3.15 -5.60
N ASN A 80 5.60 2.81 -4.50
CA ASN A 80 5.19 3.74 -3.47
C ASN A 80 6.09 3.76 -2.21
N LEU A 81 7.04 2.83 -2.08
CA LEU A 81 8.05 2.85 -1.02
C LEU A 81 9.02 4.03 -1.19
N SER A 82 9.70 4.44 -0.11
CA SER A 82 10.85 5.33 -0.25
C SER A 82 12.00 4.62 -0.97
N THR A 83 12.93 5.36 -1.59
CA THR A 83 14.08 4.78 -2.31
C THR A 83 14.88 3.82 -1.43
N ALA A 84 15.16 4.20 -0.18
CA ALA A 84 15.86 3.35 0.78
C ALA A 84 15.12 2.03 1.05
N GLN A 85 13.79 2.08 1.17
CA GLN A 85 12.96 0.90 1.40
C GLN A 85 12.80 0.03 0.15
N ALA A 86 12.71 0.65 -1.03
CA ALA A 86 12.57 -0.01 -2.32
C ALA A 86 13.80 -0.86 -2.66
N LYS A 87 15.01 -0.39 -2.34
CA LYS A 87 16.27 -1.14 -2.52
C LYS A 87 16.29 -2.51 -1.84
N GLY A 88 15.61 -2.65 -0.70
CA GLY A 88 15.51 -3.93 0.02
C GLY A 88 14.24 -4.73 -0.28
N TRP A 89 13.29 -4.17 -1.03
CA TRP A 89 11.92 -4.68 -1.07
C TRP A 89 11.83 -6.06 -1.72
N TRP A 90 12.32 -6.22 -2.95
CA TRP A 90 12.20 -7.48 -3.68
C TRP A 90 12.85 -8.65 -2.95
N LYS A 91 14.00 -8.43 -2.31
CA LYS A 91 14.62 -9.44 -1.46
C LYS A 91 13.75 -9.86 -0.28
N ARG A 92 13.08 -8.91 0.40
CA ARG A 92 12.15 -9.24 1.49
C ARG A 92 10.96 -10.04 0.95
N PHE A 93 10.38 -9.58 -0.15
CA PHE A 93 9.24 -10.23 -0.81
C PHE A 93 9.55 -11.68 -1.22
N PHE A 94 10.62 -11.92 -1.98
CA PHE A 94 11.00 -13.28 -2.38
C PHE A 94 11.41 -14.17 -1.20
N LYS A 95 12.02 -13.62 -0.14
CA LYS A 95 12.32 -14.39 1.06
C LYS A 95 11.06 -14.89 1.76
N ALA A 96 10.03 -14.06 1.82
CA ALA A 96 8.74 -14.38 2.44
C ALA A 96 7.93 -15.44 1.69
N ILE A 97 8.38 -15.86 0.51
CA ILE A 97 7.73 -16.91 -0.27
C ILE A 97 8.62 -18.16 -0.30
N PRO A 98 8.40 -19.17 0.55
CA PRO A 98 9.29 -20.32 0.65
C PRO A 98 9.26 -21.22 -0.60
N VAL A 99 10.37 -21.93 -0.81
CA VAL A 99 10.41 -23.00 -1.80
C VAL A 99 9.48 -24.11 -1.27
N GLY A 100 8.56 -24.54 -2.12
CA GLY A 100 7.59 -25.61 -1.93
C GLY A 100 6.26 -25.11 -1.39
N ALA A 101 6.08 -23.80 -1.24
CA ALA A 101 4.84 -23.23 -0.73
C ALA A 101 3.74 -23.28 -1.78
N GLU A 102 2.64 -23.94 -1.44
CA GLU A 102 1.34 -23.72 -2.08
C GLU A 102 0.66 -22.57 -1.34
N LEU A 103 0.67 -21.37 -1.94
CA LEU A 103 0.05 -20.20 -1.34
C LEU A 103 -1.45 -20.20 -1.65
N ASP A 104 -2.29 -20.07 -0.62
CA ASP A 104 -3.68 -19.62 -0.80
C ASP A 104 -3.67 -18.11 -1.07
N GLU A 105 -3.37 -17.74 -2.30
CA GLU A 105 -3.15 -16.35 -2.70
C GLU A 105 -4.41 -15.50 -2.58
N ALA A 106 -5.58 -16.11 -2.80
CA ALA A 106 -6.87 -15.45 -2.56
C ALA A 106 -6.99 -15.04 -1.08
N SER A 107 -6.56 -15.91 -0.15
CA SER A 107 -6.49 -15.58 1.27
C SER A 107 -5.43 -14.51 1.57
N VAL A 108 -4.25 -14.55 0.94
CA VAL A 108 -3.20 -13.51 1.10
C VAL A 108 -3.74 -12.13 0.72
N ILE A 109 -4.33 -12.00 -0.46
CA ILE A 109 -4.85 -10.72 -0.97
C ILE A 109 -6.06 -10.27 -0.13
N SER A 110 -6.96 -11.18 0.25
CA SER A 110 -8.11 -10.84 1.09
C SER A 110 -7.67 -10.33 2.46
N ARG A 111 -6.70 -10.99 3.10
CA ARG A 111 -6.14 -10.56 4.39
C ARG A 111 -5.46 -9.20 4.29
N LEU A 112 -4.62 -9.00 3.28
CA LEU A 112 -3.98 -7.70 3.03
C LEU A 112 -5.03 -6.60 2.81
N SER A 113 -6.06 -6.88 2.03
CA SER A 113 -7.14 -5.93 1.73
C SER A 113 -7.90 -5.55 3.01
N VAL A 114 -8.27 -6.52 3.84
CA VAL A 114 -8.94 -6.28 5.13
C VAL A 114 -8.09 -5.42 6.07
N GLU A 115 -6.79 -5.72 6.21
CA GLU A 115 -5.88 -4.92 7.04
C GLU A 115 -5.83 -3.45 6.58
N ILE A 116 -5.66 -3.23 5.27
CA ILE A 116 -5.61 -1.88 4.69
C ILE A 116 -6.96 -1.17 4.90
N LEU A 117 -8.08 -1.81 4.55
CA LEU A 117 -9.42 -1.23 4.66
C LEU A 117 -9.78 -0.89 6.12
N ASN A 118 -9.41 -1.74 7.09
CA ASN A 118 -9.59 -1.46 8.51
C ASN A 118 -8.84 -0.19 8.93
N LYS A 119 -7.63 0.02 8.42
CA LYS A 119 -6.89 1.27 8.63
C LYS A 119 -7.59 2.46 7.95
N LEU A 120 -8.17 2.26 6.77
CA LEU A 120 -8.90 3.31 6.05
C LEU A 120 -10.17 3.78 6.78
N LEU A 121 -10.84 2.89 7.53
CA LEU A 121 -12.05 3.24 8.30
C LEU A 121 -11.84 4.44 9.23
N VAL A 122 -10.64 4.58 9.82
CA VAL A 122 -10.30 5.66 10.76
C VAL A 122 -10.41 7.05 10.12
N TYR A 123 -10.30 7.13 8.78
CA TYR A 123 -10.38 8.41 8.05
C TYR A 123 -11.80 8.77 7.63
N THR A 124 -12.77 7.85 7.72
CA THR A 124 -14.17 8.13 7.37
C THR A 124 -14.76 9.18 8.31
N GLN A 125 -15.55 10.11 7.78
CA GLN A 125 -16.09 11.25 8.54
C GLN A 125 -17.59 11.17 8.80
N ASP A 126 -18.31 10.30 8.10
CA ASP A 126 -19.75 10.12 8.25
C ASP A 126 -20.16 8.65 8.12
N ALA A 127 -21.42 8.38 8.48
CA ALA A 127 -21.98 7.03 8.49
C ALA A 127 -22.05 6.39 7.10
N GLU A 128 -22.14 7.19 6.03
CA GLU A 128 -22.20 6.67 4.67
C GLU A 128 -20.83 6.18 4.22
N GLN A 129 -19.79 6.99 4.42
CA GLN A 129 -18.40 6.63 4.15
C GLN A 129 -17.98 5.40 4.96
N TYR A 130 -18.26 5.41 6.26
CA TYR A 130 -18.02 4.27 7.14
C TYR A 130 -18.73 3.01 6.63
N GLY A 131 -20.03 3.11 6.34
CA GLY A 131 -20.83 2.00 5.87
C GLY A 131 -20.35 1.45 4.51
N ALA A 132 -19.89 2.31 3.61
CA ALA A 132 -19.36 1.91 2.31
C ALA A 132 -18.07 1.10 2.44
N VAL A 133 -17.11 1.57 3.24
CA VAL A 133 -15.84 0.85 3.49
C VAL A 133 -16.09 -0.43 4.29
N LYS A 134 -16.93 -0.37 5.33
CA LYS A 134 -17.25 -1.53 6.18
C LYS A 134 -17.92 -2.66 5.41
N THR A 135 -18.84 -2.35 4.50
CA THR A 135 -19.49 -3.35 3.64
C THR A 135 -18.45 -4.15 2.85
N ILE A 136 -17.41 -3.49 2.33
CA ILE A 136 -16.35 -4.16 1.54
C ILE A 136 -15.49 -5.05 2.44
N ILE A 137 -15.18 -4.61 3.66
CA ILE A 137 -14.51 -5.44 4.67
C ILE A 137 -15.34 -6.69 4.97
N ASP A 138 -16.64 -6.53 5.23
CA ASP A 138 -17.54 -7.65 5.51
C ASP A 138 -17.55 -8.67 4.36
N LEU A 139 -17.58 -8.21 3.11
CA LEU A 139 -17.55 -9.10 1.93
C LEU A 139 -16.24 -9.90 1.84
N PHE A 140 -15.09 -9.29 2.15
CA PHE A 140 -13.81 -10.01 2.21
C PHE A 140 -13.79 -11.02 3.37
N GLU A 141 -14.23 -10.63 4.56
CA GLU A 141 -14.26 -11.49 5.75
C GLU A 141 -15.19 -12.68 5.57
N MET A 142 -16.34 -12.49 4.92
CA MET A 142 -17.29 -13.55 4.57
C MET A 142 -16.83 -14.42 3.38
N ARG A 143 -15.72 -14.05 2.71
CA ARG A 143 -15.27 -14.68 1.47
C ARG A 143 -16.39 -14.74 0.42
N CYS A 144 -17.10 -13.62 0.27
CA CYS A 144 -18.27 -13.53 -0.60
C CYS A 144 -17.91 -13.86 -2.06
N VAL A 145 -18.68 -14.76 -2.67
CA VAL A 145 -18.52 -15.14 -4.09
C VAL A 145 -19.55 -14.46 -5.01
N ASP A 146 -20.49 -13.71 -4.45
CA ASP A 146 -21.54 -13.01 -5.21
C ASP A 146 -21.00 -11.72 -5.82
N GLN A 147 -20.81 -11.74 -7.14
CA GLN A 147 -20.29 -10.61 -7.91
C GLN A 147 -21.24 -9.40 -7.90
N GLU A 148 -22.56 -9.60 -7.81
CA GLU A 148 -23.51 -8.49 -7.77
C GLU A 148 -23.39 -7.71 -6.46
N LEU A 149 -23.13 -8.40 -5.35
CA LEU A 149 -22.84 -7.75 -4.06
C LEU A 149 -21.54 -6.95 -4.11
N TRP A 150 -20.49 -7.48 -4.75
CA TRP A 150 -19.25 -6.76 -4.97
C TRP A 150 -19.44 -5.51 -5.83
N ASP A 151 -20.20 -5.63 -6.93
CA ASP A 151 -20.46 -4.50 -7.84
C ASP A 151 -21.28 -3.40 -7.14
N LYS A 152 -22.29 -3.77 -6.34
CA LYS A 152 -23.07 -2.83 -5.50
C LYS A 152 -22.20 -2.15 -4.46
N ALA A 153 -21.33 -2.89 -3.76
CA ALA A 153 -20.43 -2.34 -2.77
C ALA A 153 -19.42 -1.37 -3.38
N ALA A 154 -18.85 -1.74 -4.54
CA ALA A 154 -17.95 -0.86 -5.30
C ALA A 154 -18.66 0.43 -5.73
N ALA A 155 -19.87 0.34 -6.28
CA ALA A 155 -20.66 1.49 -6.70
C ALA A 155 -21.01 2.41 -5.52
N ARG A 156 -21.38 1.85 -4.37
CA ARG A 156 -21.65 2.60 -3.14
C ARG A 156 -20.41 3.36 -2.67
N ALA A 157 -19.24 2.73 -2.66
CA ALA A 157 -17.99 3.38 -2.27
C ALA A 157 -17.56 4.47 -3.27
N THR A 158 -17.75 4.26 -4.58
CA THR A 158 -17.54 5.30 -5.59
C THR A 158 -18.49 6.49 -5.41
N ALA A 159 -19.77 6.25 -5.13
CA ALA A 159 -20.74 7.31 -4.87
C ALA A 159 -20.38 8.13 -3.61
N ALA A 160 -19.95 7.45 -2.53
CA ALA A 160 -19.50 8.12 -1.31
C ALA A 160 -18.24 8.98 -1.55
N HIS A 161 -17.32 8.55 -2.44
CA HIS A 161 -16.18 9.37 -2.86
C HIS A 161 -16.61 10.65 -3.60
N HIS A 162 -17.55 10.57 -4.53
CA HIS A 162 -17.98 11.71 -5.35
C HIS A 162 -18.75 12.80 -4.58
N LYS A 163 -19.10 12.55 -3.31
CA LYS A 163 -19.64 13.57 -2.40
C LYS A 163 -18.56 14.52 -1.87
N SER A 164 -17.30 14.33 -2.26
CA SER A 164 -16.21 15.22 -1.92
C SER A 164 -16.46 16.63 -2.45
N PRO A 165 -16.50 17.67 -1.60
CA PRO A 165 -16.59 19.07 -2.03
C PRO A 165 -15.24 19.59 -2.51
N TYR A 166 -14.45 18.81 -3.27
CA TYR A 166 -13.07 19.17 -3.62
C TYR A 166 -13.05 20.40 -4.52
N ASP A 167 -12.89 21.58 -3.91
CA ASP A 167 -12.48 22.82 -4.57
C ASP A 167 -10.97 22.98 -4.31
N ASN A 168 -10.21 23.09 -5.40
CA ASN A 168 -8.75 23.12 -5.40
C ASN A 168 -8.16 24.46 -4.91
N ARG A 169 -8.97 25.37 -4.34
CA ARG A 169 -8.57 26.77 -4.12
C ARG A 169 -8.40 27.26 -2.67
N ARG A 170 -8.75 26.48 -1.64
CA ARG A 170 -8.36 26.70 -0.22
C ARG A 170 -9.16 25.72 0.61
N MET A 171 -8.52 24.66 1.08
CA MET A 171 -9.19 23.66 1.88
C MET A 171 -9.03 23.99 3.36
N GLU A 172 -10.15 24.19 4.06
CA GLU A 172 -10.12 24.29 5.52
C GLU A 172 -9.84 22.91 6.15
N ALA A 173 -9.46 22.89 7.43
CA ALA A 173 -9.12 21.64 8.11
C ALA A 173 -10.28 20.61 8.10
N GLU A 174 -11.52 21.06 8.24
CA GLU A 174 -12.69 20.18 8.20
C GLU A 174 -12.92 19.58 6.80
N GLU A 175 -12.78 20.40 5.76
CA GLU A 175 -12.89 19.97 4.37
C GLU A 175 -11.80 18.95 4.00
N ALA A 176 -10.58 19.14 4.51
CA ALA A 176 -9.48 18.19 4.32
C ALA A 176 -9.73 16.85 5.01
N ARG A 177 -10.35 16.84 6.19
CA ARG A 177 -10.80 15.57 6.82
C ARG A 177 -11.90 14.91 6.00
N ARG A 178 -12.89 15.66 5.53
CA ARG A 178 -13.96 15.11 4.68
C ARG A 178 -13.37 14.52 3.39
N HIS A 179 -12.40 15.21 2.78
CA HIS A 179 -11.72 14.72 1.59
C HIS A 179 -10.90 13.46 1.88
N ALA A 180 -10.21 13.36 3.02
CA ALA A 180 -9.56 12.12 3.47
C ALA A 180 -10.54 10.94 3.50
N GLY A 181 -11.73 11.11 4.06
CA GLY A 181 -12.79 10.10 4.06
C GLY A 181 -13.30 9.74 2.65
N CYS A 182 -13.39 10.72 1.75
CA CYS A 182 -13.74 10.47 0.35
C CYS A 182 -12.65 9.66 -0.38
N MET A 183 -11.38 9.93 -0.11
CA MET A 183 -10.26 9.16 -0.66
C MET A 183 -10.22 7.74 -0.10
N ALA A 184 -10.65 7.53 1.15
CA ALA A 184 -10.75 6.20 1.74
C ALA A 184 -11.80 5.35 1.01
N CYS A 185 -12.96 5.96 0.71
CA CYS A 185 -14.00 5.33 -0.10
C CYS A 185 -13.52 5.04 -1.54
N TYR A 186 -12.71 5.92 -2.12
CA TYR A 186 -12.15 5.71 -3.46
C TYR A 186 -11.23 4.49 -3.51
N ALA A 187 -10.27 4.40 -2.59
CA ALA A 187 -9.40 3.24 -2.45
C ALA A 187 -10.20 1.96 -2.18
N ALA A 188 -11.21 2.02 -1.30
CA ALA A 188 -12.09 0.89 -1.01
C ALA A 188 -12.84 0.41 -2.27
N SER A 189 -13.32 1.31 -3.12
CA SER A 189 -13.99 0.94 -4.37
C SER A 189 -13.07 0.13 -5.31
N TYR A 190 -11.76 0.42 -5.32
CA TYR A 190 -10.80 -0.36 -6.08
C TYR A 190 -10.52 -1.73 -5.45
N PHE A 191 -10.50 -1.84 -4.11
CA PHE A 191 -10.44 -3.14 -3.45
C PHE A 191 -11.66 -4.01 -3.81
N ALA A 192 -12.87 -3.46 -3.85
CA ALA A 192 -14.04 -4.22 -4.26
C ALA A 192 -13.95 -4.69 -5.73
N ARG A 193 -13.45 -3.83 -6.63
CA ARG A 193 -13.27 -4.18 -8.05
C ARG A 193 -12.14 -5.19 -8.28
N SER A 194 -11.18 -5.30 -7.36
CA SER A 194 -10.03 -6.20 -7.52
C SER A 194 -10.40 -7.68 -7.47
N VAL A 195 -11.55 -8.00 -6.87
CA VAL A 195 -12.12 -9.37 -6.84
C VAL A 195 -12.44 -9.86 -8.25
N LYS A 196 -12.95 -8.98 -9.11
CA LYS A 196 -13.26 -9.29 -10.52
C LYS A 196 -12.03 -9.16 -11.41
N ASP A 197 -11.20 -8.16 -11.16
CA ASP A 197 -10.04 -7.87 -11.98
C ASP A 197 -8.83 -7.50 -11.13
N PRO A 198 -7.80 -8.36 -11.09
CA PRO A 198 -6.67 -8.22 -10.17
C PRO A 198 -5.88 -6.93 -10.36
N ARG A 199 -5.99 -6.25 -11.51
CA ARG A 199 -5.31 -4.97 -11.77
C ARG A 199 -5.69 -3.89 -10.77
N TYR A 200 -6.95 -3.89 -10.34
CA TYR A 200 -7.46 -2.89 -9.41
C TYR A 200 -6.83 -3.00 -8.02
N ILE A 201 -6.15 -4.09 -7.67
CA ILE A 201 -5.40 -4.15 -6.40
C ILE A 201 -4.24 -3.14 -6.40
N SER A 202 -3.62 -2.92 -7.57
CA SER A 202 -2.52 -1.97 -7.71
C SER A 202 -2.99 -0.53 -7.50
N GLU A 203 -4.14 -0.20 -8.09
CA GLU A 203 -4.83 1.07 -7.86
C GLU A 203 -5.25 1.21 -6.40
N ALA A 204 -5.90 0.18 -5.83
CA ALA A 204 -6.37 0.20 -4.45
C ALA A 204 -5.23 0.50 -3.46
N ILE A 205 -4.10 -0.18 -3.61
CA ILE A 205 -2.90 0.05 -2.81
C ILE A 205 -2.38 1.47 -3.04
N SER A 206 -2.20 1.90 -4.31
CA SER A 206 -1.68 3.23 -4.64
C SER A 206 -2.56 4.39 -4.15
N TRP A 207 -3.87 4.17 -4.06
CA TRP A 207 -4.82 5.14 -3.50
C TRP A 207 -4.91 5.08 -1.98
N SER A 208 -4.55 3.97 -1.33
CA SER A 208 -4.69 3.77 0.11
C SER A 208 -3.85 4.71 0.99
N GLY A 209 -2.78 5.31 0.45
CA GLY A 209 -1.97 6.30 1.18
C GLY A 209 -2.55 7.73 1.19
N TRP A 210 -3.47 8.05 0.28
CA TRP A 210 -4.02 9.40 0.13
C TRP A 210 -4.91 9.87 1.29
N PRO A 211 -5.77 9.02 1.89
CA PRO A 211 -6.59 9.43 3.05
C PRO A 211 -5.73 9.98 4.18
N MET A 212 -4.64 9.30 4.51
CA MET A 212 -3.70 9.74 5.54
C MET A 212 -3.04 11.07 5.18
N ARG A 213 -2.59 11.25 3.94
CA ARG A 213 -2.00 12.53 3.48
C ARG A 213 -2.95 13.70 3.72
N TYR A 214 -4.21 13.57 3.33
CA TYR A 214 -5.21 14.63 3.53
C TYR A 214 -5.60 14.80 5.00
N PHE A 215 -5.63 13.72 5.77
CA PHE A 215 -5.88 13.80 7.20
C PHE A 215 -4.76 14.55 7.94
N THR A 216 -3.51 14.30 7.59
CA THR A 216 -2.35 14.98 8.18
C THR A 216 -2.27 16.43 7.74
N TYR A 217 -2.57 16.71 6.47
CA TYR A 217 -2.78 18.08 6.01
C TYR A 217 -3.85 18.80 6.85
N ALA A 218 -4.98 18.15 7.11
CA ALA A 218 -6.03 18.71 7.96
C ALA A 218 -5.57 18.98 9.40
N GLN A 219 -4.80 18.06 10.00
CA GLN A 219 -4.24 18.24 11.33
C GLN A 219 -3.27 19.42 11.38
N HIS A 220 -2.42 19.56 10.36
CA HIS A 220 -1.50 20.68 10.23
C HIS A 220 -2.26 22.01 10.14
N MET A 221 -3.26 22.10 9.25
CA MET A 221 -4.09 23.29 9.10
C MET A 221 -4.79 23.67 10.41
N ALA A 222 -5.40 22.70 11.10
CA ALA A 222 -6.04 22.94 12.40
C ALA A 222 -5.04 23.45 13.46
N SER A 223 -3.79 22.99 13.43
CA SER A 223 -2.75 23.44 14.36
C SER A 223 -2.29 24.88 14.11
N CYS A 224 -2.27 25.30 12.84
CA CYS A 224 -1.93 26.67 12.44
C CYS A 224 -3.05 27.67 12.72
N SER A 225 -4.30 27.21 12.81
CA SER A 225 -5.48 28.04 13.08
C SER A 225 -5.76 28.27 14.58
N ASP A 226 -5.04 27.63 15.51
CA ASP A 226 -5.26 27.81 16.95
C ASP A 226 -4.58 29.09 17.47
N PRO A 227 -5.34 30.16 17.81
CA PRO A 227 -4.76 31.44 18.24
C PRO A 227 -4.03 31.35 19.59
N ARG A 228 -4.21 30.27 20.36
CA ARG A 228 -3.51 30.04 21.63
C ARG A 228 -2.14 29.41 21.44
N LYS A 229 -1.92 28.74 20.31
CA LYS A 229 -0.60 28.26 19.92
C LYS A 229 0.09 29.42 19.21
N LYS A 230 0.83 30.25 19.96
CA LYS A 230 1.81 31.15 19.37
C LYS A 230 2.79 30.29 18.59
N VAL A 231 2.59 30.18 17.28
CA VAL A 231 3.59 29.57 16.44
C VAL A 231 4.79 30.50 16.52
N PRO A 232 5.96 30.04 17.01
CA PRO A 232 7.11 30.92 17.18
C PRO A 232 7.37 31.57 15.84
N VAL A 233 7.24 32.89 15.77
CA VAL A 233 7.53 33.66 14.57
C VAL A 233 8.96 34.15 14.72
N ASP A 234 9.75 34.05 13.65
CA ASP A 234 11.09 34.64 13.64
C ASP A 234 11.02 36.17 13.73
N ASP A 235 12.18 36.83 13.85
CA ASP A 235 12.29 38.29 13.99
C ASP A 235 11.73 39.09 12.79
N ARG A 236 11.30 38.39 11.72
CA ARG A 236 10.65 38.96 10.54
C ARG A 236 9.14 38.72 10.52
N GLY A 237 8.58 38.12 11.57
CA GLY A 237 7.16 37.79 11.68
C GLY A 237 6.75 36.53 10.92
N MET A 238 7.69 35.64 10.58
CA MET A 238 7.43 34.41 9.80
C MET A 238 7.37 33.17 10.69
N VAL A 239 6.33 32.37 10.50
CA VAL A 239 5.98 31.19 11.30
C VAL A 239 7.08 30.11 11.23
N ASN A 240 7.79 29.93 12.34
CA ASN A 240 8.92 29.02 12.52
C ASN A 240 8.41 27.61 12.91
N VAL A 241 7.85 26.88 11.95
CA VAL A 241 7.47 25.46 12.14
C VAL A 241 8.71 24.57 11.99
N GLY A 242 9.62 24.68 12.96
CA GLY A 242 10.94 24.08 12.92
C GLY A 242 11.40 23.61 14.30
N THR A 243 10.71 22.63 14.88
CA THR A 243 11.30 21.79 15.94
C THR A 243 10.80 20.34 15.86
N ALA A 244 10.83 19.79 14.65
CA ALA A 244 11.07 18.39 14.36
C ALA A 244 11.39 18.29 12.86
N LEU A 245 12.61 17.91 12.53
CA LEU A 245 13.24 17.76 11.20
C LEU A 245 14.05 18.98 10.73
N PHE A 246 15.34 18.70 10.52
CA PHE A 246 16.48 19.61 10.46
C PHE A 246 16.88 20.01 9.03
N ALA A 247 17.49 21.20 8.95
CA ALA A 247 18.64 21.59 8.11
C ALA A 247 18.55 21.47 6.58
N SER A 248 17.97 22.49 5.95
CA SER A 248 18.58 23.13 4.76
C SER A 248 17.98 24.53 4.60
N GLY A 249 18.84 25.55 4.56
CA GLY A 249 18.43 26.96 4.54
C GLY A 249 17.86 27.42 3.21
N GLN A 250 16.67 26.96 2.84
CA GLN A 250 15.88 27.52 1.74
C GLN A 250 14.42 27.73 2.14
N TRP A 251 13.91 28.89 1.74
CA TRP A 251 12.58 29.41 1.99
C TRP A 251 11.53 28.56 1.25
N MET A 252 10.61 27.92 1.98
CA MET A 252 9.56 27.06 1.40
C MET A 252 8.16 27.65 1.59
N ARG A 253 7.33 27.58 0.54
CA ARG A 253 5.91 27.94 0.60
C ARG A 253 5.16 26.93 1.47
N ILE A 254 4.21 27.40 2.27
CA ILE A 254 3.41 26.59 3.21
C ILE A 254 2.63 25.44 2.51
N SER A 255 2.38 25.52 1.20
CA SER A 255 1.83 24.41 0.41
C SER A 255 2.81 23.25 0.24
N GLU A 256 4.11 23.51 0.12
CA GLU A 256 5.15 22.50 -0.13
C GLU A 256 5.43 21.67 1.14
N LYS A 257 5.42 22.28 2.32
CA LYS A 257 5.65 21.56 3.59
C LYS A 257 4.54 20.57 3.94
N GLY A 258 3.28 20.89 3.63
CA GLY A 258 2.16 19.95 3.82
C GLY A 258 2.28 18.75 2.88
N ASP A 259 2.78 18.97 1.67
CA ASP A 259 3.04 17.90 0.70
C ASP A 259 4.22 17.04 1.12
N GLU A 260 5.32 17.62 1.62
CA GLU A 260 6.48 16.88 2.13
C GLU A 260 6.16 16.02 3.36
N LEU A 261 5.42 16.57 4.35
CA LEU A 261 4.94 15.79 5.49
C LEU A 261 4.02 14.65 5.02
N GLY A 262 3.15 14.96 4.04
CA GLY A 262 2.33 13.99 3.36
C GLY A 262 3.13 12.87 2.69
N GLU A 263 4.28 13.17 2.10
CA GLU A 263 5.17 12.18 1.47
C GLU A 263 5.87 11.29 2.49
N VAL A 264 6.39 11.85 3.59
CA VAL A 264 7.03 11.05 4.66
C VAL A 264 6.05 10.07 5.27
N GLU A 265 4.84 10.53 5.56
CA GLU A 265 3.81 9.65 6.08
C GLU A 265 3.39 8.64 5.03
N ARG A 266 3.15 9.06 3.78
CA ARG A 266 2.85 8.16 2.66
C ARG A 266 3.86 7.02 2.59
N HIS A 267 5.17 7.29 2.61
CA HIS A 267 6.21 6.26 2.65
C HIS A 267 6.08 5.34 3.88
N SER A 268 5.74 5.89 5.04
CA SER A 268 5.51 5.13 6.27
C SER A 268 4.29 4.20 6.16
N HIS A 269 3.21 4.64 5.51
CA HIS A 269 2.07 3.79 5.19
C HIS A 269 2.45 2.66 4.26
N TYR A 270 3.16 2.93 3.17
CA TYR A 270 3.56 1.87 2.23
C TYR A 270 4.59 0.91 2.84
N PHE A 271 5.44 1.38 3.74
CA PHE A 271 6.26 0.49 4.54
C PHE A 271 5.40 -0.43 5.41
N TRP A 272 4.39 0.09 6.09
CA TRP A 272 3.44 -0.72 6.85
C TRP A 272 2.67 -1.72 5.96
N VAL A 273 2.15 -1.29 4.80
CA VAL A 273 1.49 -2.18 3.81
C VAL A 273 2.44 -3.30 3.38
N SER A 274 3.72 -2.95 3.16
CA SER A 274 4.75 -3.92 2.80
C SER A 274 4.95 -4.98 3.89
N GLN A 275 4.93 -4.59 5.17
CA GLN A 275 5.02 -5.53 6.29
C GLN A 275 3.79 -6.43 6.35
N LYS A 276 2.59 -5.87 6.17
CA LYS A 276 1.34 -6.63 6.15
C LYS A 276 1.27 -7.66 5.03
N LEU A 277 1.82 -7.35 3.86
CA LEU A 277 1.92 -8.34 2.80
C LEU A 277 2.85 -9.49 3.19
N ILE A 278 3.99 -9.20 3.82
CA ILE A 278 4.92 -10.23 4.29
C ILE A 278 4.27 -11.10 5.38
N GLU A 279 3.57 -10.49 6.34
CA GLU A 279 2.83 -11.22 7.38
C GLU A 279 1.76 -12.15 6.76
N ALA A 280 1.00 -11.66 5.77
CA ALA A 280 -0.01 -12.45 5.09
C ALA A 280 0.60 -13.64 4.31
N LEU A 281 1.77 -13.45 3.68
CA LEU A 281 2.51 -14.52 3.00
C LEU A 281 3.03 -15.57 3.98
N ASP A 282 3.59 -15.15 5.11
CA ASP A 282 4.09 -16.04 6.16
C ASP A 282 2.96 -16.92 6.74
N GLU A 283 1.77 -16.33 6.95
CA GLU A 283 0.62 -17.02 7.53
C GLU A 283 -0.11 -17.94 6.53
N ALA A 284 -0.09 -17.60 5.24
CA ALA A 284 -0.65 -18.45 4.19
C ALA A 284 0.20 -19.69 3.89
N ASN A 285 1.41 -19.78 4.45
CA ASN A 285 2.27 -20.94 4.27
C ASN A 285 1.94 -22.07 5.28
N PRO A 286 1.34 -23.19 4.84
CA PRO A 286 1.01 -24.30 5.73
C PRO A 286 2.25 -24.94 6.38
N ASN A 287 3.39 -24.93 5.70
CA ASN A 287 4.64 -25.52 6.20
C ASN A 287 5.27 -24.72 7.35
N TRP A 288 4.88 -23.45 7.55
CA TRP A 288 5.38 -22.61 8.66
C TRP A 288 4.62 -22.81 9.96
N SER A 289 3.35 -23.24 9.89
CA SER A 289 2.54 -23.54 11.07
C SER A 289 3.16 -24.68 11.92
N PHE A 290 3.81 -25.64 11.26
CA PHE A 290 4.51 -26.75 11.91
C PHE A 290 5.75 -26.31 12.69
N PHE A 291 6.54 -25.36 12.15
CA PHE A 291 7.74 -24.85 12.81
C PHE A 291 7.42 -23.86 13.95
N ARG A 292 6.41 -22.98 13.81
CA ARG A 292 6.02 -22.07 14.92
C ARG A 292 5.43 -22.83 16.11
N GLY A 293 4.74 -23.95 15.89
CA GLY A 293 4.23 -24.80 16.97
C GLY A 293 5.31 -25.45 17.84
N GLY A 294 6.51 -25.67 17.30
CA GLY A 294 7.67 -26.17 18.04
C GLY A 294 8.42 -25.08 18.80
N VAL A 295 8.66 -23.93 18.15
CA VAL A 295 9.46 -22.84 18.73
C VAL A 295 8.70 -22.11 19.85
N THR A 296 7.38 -21.89 19.71
CA THR A 296 6.58 -21.25 20.78
C THR A 296 6.35 -22.16 21.99
N ARG A 297 6.30 -23.49 21.83
CA ARG A 297 6.26 -24.43 22.96
C ARG A 297 7.62 -24.56 23.66
N GLY A 298 8.72 -24.48 22.92
CA GLY A 298 10.08 -24.47 23.48
C GLY A 298 10.39 -23.23 24.30
N LEU A 299 10.04 -22.03 23.79
CA LEU A 299 10.23 -20.77 24.50
C LEU A 299 9.34 -20.61 25.73
N ARG A 300 8.12 -21.16 25.74
CA ARG A 300 7.28 -21.18 26.95
C ARG A 300 7.81 -22.09 28.05
N ARG A 301 8.57 -23.15 27.72
CA ARG A 301 9.23 -23.99 28.73
C ARG A 301 10.49 -23.34 29.31
N LEU A 302 11.25 -22.60 28.50
CA LEU A 302 12.45 -21.89 28.94
C LEU A 302 12.18 -20.63 29.79
N ILE A 303 10.95 -20.08 29.72
CA ILE A 303 10.51 -18.99 30.60
C ILE A 303 9.83 -19.54 31.88
N ALA A 304 9.53 -20.84 31.91
CA ALA A 304 8.89 -21.52 33.05
C ALA A 304 9.86 -22.44 33.83
N SER A 305 11.16 -22.34 33.56
CA SER A 305 12.26 -23.03 34.25
C SER A 305 13.29 -22.01 34.70
#